data_AF-A0A218QL49-F1
#
_entry.id   AF-A0A218QL49-F1
#
_cell.length_a   1.000
_cell.length_b   1.000
_cell.length_c   1.000
_cell.angle_alpha   90.00
_cell.angle_beta   90.00
_cell.angle_gamma   90.00
#
_symmetry.space_group_name_H-M   'P 1'
#
loop_
_entity.id
_entity.type
_entity.pdbx_description
1 polymer ?
#
loop_
_entity_poly.entity_id
_entity_poly.type
_entity_poly.pdbx_seq_one_letter_code
_entity_poly.pdbx_strand_id
1 'polypeptide(L)'
;MKQLLVITALVSPLCLIASTQVLAQTQPTEEQIQQACANRQIDKLPAPFSDVPKEHWASEAVANLYYCKSARRNASTSELKTAPDKVTINGRSYAIDTYLWRNFMPSTTANNKGMMASVRLKAQDGKPVASTLTVDKLWLIKSNGETIWETTFSEQPRISNFGVEMVARGGPLLEAGSVVDVVVRLQNGNKTYLVRSPNQKIQRTY
;
A
#
# COMPACT_ATOMS: atom_id res chain seq x y z
N MET A 1 45.91 86.14 11.32
CA MET A 1 46.43 84.99 10.55
C MET A 1 45.47 83.83 10.74
N LYS A 2 44.66 83.52 9.72
CA LYS A 2 43.61 82.48 9.73
C LYS A 2 44.17 81.26 9.00
N GLN A 3 44.40 80.15 9.72
CA GLN A 3 44.72 78.86 9.09
C GLN A 3 43.43 78.18 8.65
N LEU A 4 43.36 77.84 7.35
CA LEU A 4 42.28 77.09 6.73
C LEU A 4 42.73 75.62 6.71
N LEU A 5 41.97 74.72 7.34
CA LEU A 5 42.23 73.28 7.32
C LEU A 5 41.15 72.63 6.45
N VAL A 6 41.55 72.14 5.27
CA VAL A 6 40.67 71.46 4.31
C VAL A 6 40.72 69.96 4.60
N ILE A 7 39.59 69.38 4.98
CA ILE A 7 39.42 67.93 5.15
C ILE A 7 38.72 67.41 3.89
N THR A 8 39.43 66.61 3.10
CA THR A 8 38.89 65.87 1.96
C THR A 8 38.35 64.51 2.44
N ALA A 9 37.04 64.30 2.32
CA ALA A 9 36.40 63.02 2.60
C ALA A 9 36.42 62.14 1.34
N LEU A 10 37.08 60.99 1.40
CA LEU A 10 36.95 59.90 0.42
C LEU A 10 35.63 59.17 0.65
N VAL A 11 34.70 59.25 -0.30
CA VAL A 11 33.48 58.44 -0.32
C VAL A 11 33.74 57.24 -1.23
N SER A 12 34.00 56.08 -0.63
CA SER A 12 34.08 54.80 -1.35
C SER A 12 32.66 54.28 -1.63
N PRO A 13 32.33 53.84 -2.86
CA PRO A 13 31.03 53.25 -3.15
C PRO A 13 30.97 51.83 -2.56
N LEU A 14 30.13 51.64 -1.54
CA LEU A 14 29.73 50.34 -1.05
C LEU A 14 28.88 49.65 -2.13
N CYS A 15 29.49 48.67 -2.79
CA CYS A 15 28.80 47.75 -3.69
C CYS A 15 27.89 46.84 -2.83
N LEU A 16 26.58 47.13 -2.81
CA LEU A 16 25.57 46.27 -2.21
C LEU A 16 25.42 45.01 -3.08
N ILE A 17 26.10 43.93 -2.69
CA ILE A 17 25.86 42.61 -3.27
C ILE A 17 24.55 42.11 -2.68
N ALA A 18 23.46 42.20 -3.46
CA ALA A 18 22.23 41.49 -3.15
C ALA A 18 22.48 40.00 -3.33
N SER A 19 22.69 39.28 -2.22
CA SER A 19 22.76 37.83 -2.21
C SER A 19 21.40 37.26 -2.63
N THR A 20 21.24 36.90 -3.90
CA THR A 20 20.15 36.04 -4.36
C THR A 20 20.28 34.70 -3.65
N GLN A 21 19.43 34.43 -2.67
CA GLN A 21 19.33 33.13 -2.03
C GLN A 21 18.81 32.14 -3.09
N VAL A 22 19.68 31.21 -3.50
CA VAL A 22 19.28 30.03 -4.26
C VAL A 22 18.43 29.17 -3.32
N LEU A 23 17.12 29.11 -3.56
CA LEU A 23 16.22 28.19 -2.87
C LEU A 23 16.58 26.76 -3.26
N ALA A 24 17.31 26.07 -2.38
CA ALA A 24 17.49 24.63 -2.49
C ALA A 24 16.10 23.96 -2.40
N GLN A 25 15.66 23.31 -3.47
CA GLN A 25 14.46 22.48 -3.45
C GLN A 25 14.74 21.29 -2.53
N THR A 26 14.24 21.35 -1.29
CA THR A 26 14.32 20.23 -0.34
C THR A 26 13.51 19.07 -0.91
N GLN A 27 14.23 18.04 -1.38
CA GLN A 27 13.58 16.79 -1.75
C GLN A 27 12.86 16.22 -0.52
N PRO A 28 11.60 15.77 -0.67
CA PRO A 28 10.84 15.21 0.44
C PRO A 28 11.52 13.91 0.91
N THR A 29 11.48 13.66 2.22
CA THR A 29 12.05 12.42 2.77
C THR A 29 11.26 11.20 2.35
N GLU A 30 11.87 10.02 2.39
CA GLU A 30 11.20 8.77 2.06
C GLU A 30 9.95 8.55 2.92
N GLU A 31 10.03 8.84 4.22
CA GLU A 31 8.90 8.74 5.15
C GLU A 31 7.76 9.68 4.76
N GLN A 32 8.06 10.92 4.36
CA GLN A 32 7.06 11.88 3.89
C GLN A 32 6.38 11.39 2.60
N ILE A 33 7.16 10.83 1.66
CA ILE A 33 6.63 10.24 0.44
C ILE A 33 5.71 9.07 0.77
N GLN A 34 6.15 8.14 1.62
CA GLN A 34 5.35 6.98 2.01
C GLN A 34 4.02 7.39 2.67
N GLN A 35 4.06 8.36 3.60
CA GLN A 35 2.85 8.87 4.27
C GLN A 35 1.91 9.58 3.30
N ALA A 36 2.43 10.42 2.40
CA ALA A 36 1.63 11.11 1.38
C ALA A 36 0.95 10.11 0.44
N CYS A 37 1.69 9.09 -0.02
CA CYS A 37 1.15 8.03 -0.87
C CYS A 37 0.08 7.18 -0.14
N ALA A 38 0.31 6.81 1.13
CA ALA A 38 -0.64 6.04 1.92
C ALA A 38 -1.95 6.81 2.17
N ASN A 39 -1.86 8.12 2.43
CA ASN A 39 -2.98 8.96 2.82
C ASN A 39 -3.68 9.69 1.67
N ARG A 40 -3.25 9.50 0.41
CA ARG A 40 -3.73 10.24 -0.78
C ARG A 40 -3.53 11.76 -0.65
N GLN A 41 -2.38 12.15 -0.14
CA GLN A 41 -2.00 13.55 0.06
C GLN A 41 -0.79 13.90 -0.81
N ILE A 42 -0.81 13.47 -2.08
CA ILE A 42 0.29 13.68 -3.04
C ILE A 42 0.50 15.15 -3.38
N ASP A 43 -0.56 15.95 -3.32
CA ASP A 43 -0.60 17.40 -3.49
C ASP A 43 0.28 18.15 -2.47
N LYS A 44 0.50 17.54 -1.30
CA LYS A 44 1.38 18.07 -0.25
C LYS A 44 2.86 17.91 -0.58
N LEU A 45 3.23 17.01 -1.49
CA LEU A 45 4.62 16.87 -1.94
C LEU A 45 4.98 18.00 -2.92
N PRO A 46 6.27 18.38 -3.02
CA PRO A 46 6.72 19.29 -4.07
C PRO A 46 6.51 18.70 -5.46
N ALA A 47 6.38 19.57 -6.48
CA ALA A 47 6.29 19.11 -7.86
C ALA A 47 7.62 18.43 -8.26
N PRO A 48 7.59 17.21 -8.80
CA PRO A 48 8.82 16.46 -9.09
C PRO A 48 9.56 16.96 -10.33
N PHE A 49 8.86 17.67 -11.23
CA PHE A 49 9.41 18.22 -12.45
C PHE A 49 9.03 19.69 -12.59
N SER A 50 9.97 20.53 -13.03
CA SER A 50 9.79 21.99 -13.14
C SER A 50 8.93 22.40 -14.34
N ASP A 51 8.79 21.53 -15.34
CA ASP A 51 7.97 21.71 -16.54
C ASP A 51 6.49 21.33 -16.34
N VAL A 52 6.15 20.74 -15.18
CA VAL A 52 4.77 20.42 -14.79
C VAL A 52 4.42 21.19 -13.50
N PRO A 53 3.88 22.43 -13.60
CA PRO A 53 3.50 23.20 -12.42
C PRO A 53 2.36 22.53 -11.64
N LYS A 54 2.21 22.86 -10.34
CA LYS A 54 1.25 22.18 -9.44
C LYS A 54 -0.20 22.30 -9.90
N GLU A 55 -0.53 23.37 -10.61
CA GLU A 55 -1.86 23.75 -11.07
C GLU A 55 -2.21 23.11 -12.42
N HIS A 56 -1.27 22.40 -13.05
CA HIS A 56 -1.49 21.71 -14.32
C HIS A 56 -2.40 20.48 -14.14
N TRP A 57 -3.27 20.19 -15.11
CA TRP A 57 -4.23 19.07 -15.04
C TRP A 57 -3.57 17.69 -14.84
N ALA A 58 -2.31 17.54 -15.27
CA ALA A 58 -1.54 16.30 -15.15
C ALA A 58 -0.65 16.23 -13.90
N SER A 59 -0.58 17.31 -13.09
CA SER A 59 0.39 17.41 -11.98
C SER A 59 0.23 16.27 -10.98
N GLU A 60 -1.01 15.98 -10.59
CA GLU A 60 -1.33 14.89 -9.66
C GLU A 60 -0.94 13.52 -10.23
N ALA A 61 -1.25 13.25 -11.49
CA ALA A 61 -0.95 11.97 -12.13
C ALA A 61 0.57 11.74 -12.25
N VAL A 62 1.31 12.76 -12.67
CA VAL A 62 2.77 12.73 -12.79
C VAL A 62 3.43 12.58 -11.41
N ALA A 63 2.96 13.32 -10.41
CA ALA A 63 3.46 13.21 -9.04
C ALA A 63 3.20 11.82 -8.44
N ASN A 64 2.01 11.26 -8.67
CA ASN A 64 1.70 9.89 -8.26
C ASN A 64 2.61 8.85 -8.96
N LEU A 65 2.90 9.02 -10.24
CA LEU A 65 3.78 8.12 -10.97
C LEU A 65 5.23 8.22 -10.45
N TYR A 66 5.72 9.44 -10.23
CA TYR A 66 7.09 9.70 -9.79
C TYR A 66 7.33 9.23 -8.36
N TYR A 67 6.51 9.69 -7.41
CA TYR A 67 6.69 9.42 -5.98
C TYR A 67 6.10 8.09 -5.56
N CYS A 68 4.87 7.81 -5.99
CA CYS A 68 4.13 6.65 -5.53
C CYS A 68 4.23 5.46 -6.47
N LYS A 69 4.99 5.50 -7.58
CA LYS A 69 5.25 4.38 -8.53
C LYS A 69 4.17 3.30 -8.53
N SER A 70 3.09 3.46 -9.28
CA SER A 70 2.01 2.44 -9.38
C SER A 70 1.52 1.89 -8.02
N ALA A 71 1.66 2.65 -6.92
CA ALA A 71 1.35 2.18 -5.57
C ALA A 71 -0.12 1.86 -5.51
N ARG A 72 -0.42 0.58 -5.74
CA ARG A 72 -1.63 -0.05 -5.28
C ARG A 72 -1.59 0.09 -3.76
N ARG A 73 -2.33 1.08 -3.22
CA ARG A 73 -2.43 1.42 -1.80
C ARG A 73 -2.20 0.19 -0.92
N ASN A 74 -1.09 0.17 -0.19
CA ASN A 74 -0.93 -0.80 0.89
C ASN A 74 -1.90 -0.39 2.01
N ALA A 75 -2.70 -1.33 2.48
CA ALA A 75 -3.67 -1.07 3.53
C ALA A 75 -2.92 -0.80 4.84
N SER A 76 -3.30 0.24 5.57
CA SER A 76 -2.77 0.48 6.92
C SER A 76 -3.23 -0.61 7.88
N THR A 77 -2.48 -0.85 8.96
CA THR A 77 -2.86 -1.83 9.99
C THR A 77 -4.25 -1.54 10.58
N SER A 78 -4.61 -0.26 10.74
CA SER A 78 -5.93 0.13 11.23
C SER A 78 -7.06 -0.28 10.28
N GLU A 79 -6.88 -0.07 8.97
CA GLU A 79 -7.85 -0.50 7.96
C GLU A 79 -7.97 -2.02 7.89
N LEU A 80 -6.85 -2.73 8.01
CA LEU A 80 -6.83 -4.18 8.02
C LEU A 80 -7.62 -4.74 9.22
N LYS A 81 -7.46 -4.17 10.41
CA LYS A 81 -8.21 -4.58 11.63
C LYS A 81 -9.71 -4.28 11.55
N THR A 82 -10.09 -3.24 10.81
CA THR A 82 -11.48 -2.77 10.68
C THR A 82 -12.13 -3.20 9.37
N ALA A 83 -11.44 -4.02 8.57
CA ALA A 83 -11.95 -4.53 7.32
C ALA A 83 -13.26 -5.30 7.54
N PRO A 84 -14.29 -5.03 6.72
CA PRO A 84 -15.59 -5.65 6.91
C PRO A 84 -15.56 -7.12 6.46
N ASP A 85 -16.43 -7.93 7.05
CA ASP A 85 -16.52 -9.35 6.69
C ASP A 85 -17.22 -9.57 5.32
N LYS A 86 -17.92 -8.53 4.84
CA LYS A 86 -18.55 -8.47 3.52
C LYS A 86 -18.39 -7.08 2.92
N VAL A 87 -18.30 -6.99 1.60
CA VAL A 87 -18.29 -5.71 0.88
C VAL A 87 -19.37 -5.67 -0.19
N THR A 88 -19.97 -4.49 -0.39
CA THR A 88 -20.90 -4.26 -1.49
C THR A 88 -20.20 -3.50 -2.60
N ILE A 89 -20.15 -4.09 -3.79
CA ILE A 89 -19.53 -3.49 -4.99
C ILE A 89 -20.56 -3.56 -6.11
N ASN A 90 -20.91 -2.41 -6.70
CA ASN A 90 -21.92 -2.31 -7.76
C ASN A 90 -23.26 -2.98 -7.40
N GLY A 91 -23.71 -2.81 -6.15
CA GLY A 91 -24.97 -3.38 -5.65
C GLY A 91 -24.94 -4.88 -5.35
N ARG A 92 -23.80 -5.55 -5.51
CA ARG A 92 -23.62 -6.98 -5.18
C ARG A 92 -22.74 -7.15 -3.96
N SER A 93 -23.14 -8.05 -3.06
CA SER A 93 -22.39 -8.35 -1.84
C SER A 93 -21.40 -9.49 -2.08
N TYR A 94 -20.18 -9.34 -1.57
CA TYR A 94 -19.09 -10.29 -1.70
C TYR A 94 -18.49 -10.61 -0.32
N ALA A 95 -18.08 -11.87 -0.14
CA ALA A 95 -17.39 -12.36 1.05
C ALA A 95 -16.28 -13.34 0.63
N ILE A 96 -15.43 -13.73 1.56
CA ILE A 96 -14.40 -14.75 1.33
C ILE A 96 -14.59 -15.95 2.25
N ASP A 97 -14.38 -17.14 1.71
CA ASP A 97 -14.11 -18.34 2.49
C ASP A 97 -12.61 -18.59 2.51
N THR A 98 -12.09 -19.11 3.61
CA THR A 98 -10.65 -19.28 3.79
C THR A 98 -10.32 -20.63 4.40
N TYR A 99 -9.22 -21.22 3.94
CA TYR A 99 -8.64 -22.42 4.52
C TYR A 99 -7.14 -22.21 4.68
N LEU A 100 -6.67 -22.20 5.92
CA LEU A 100 -5.26 -22.01 6.28
C LEU A 100 -4.70 -23.34 6.77
N TRP A 101 -3.52 -23.74 6.29
CA TRP A 101 -2.92 -24.99 6.76
C TRP A 101 -1.39 -25.00 6.65
N ARG A 102 -0.80 -25.91 7.43
CA ARG A 102 0.61 -26.30 7.30
C ARG A 102 0.71 -27.76 6.89
N ASN A 103 1.65 -28.02 5.98
CA ASN A 103 1.98 -29.37 5.56
C ASN A 103 3.05 -29.97 6.47
N PHE A 104 2.72 -31.10 7.10
CA PHE A 104 3.63 -31.88 7.94
C PHE A 104 4.04 -33.21 7.29
N MET A 105 3.67 -33.44 6.03
CA MET A 105 4.20 -34.56 5.23
C MET A 105 5.73 -34.48 5.13
N PRO A 106 6.45 -35.62 5.14
CA PRO A 106 7.85 -35.66 4.76
C PRO A 106 8.06 -35.03 3.38
N SER A 107 9.03 -34.12 3.28
CA SER A 107 9.43 -33.51 2.01
C SER A 107 10.90 -33.81 1.74
N THR A 108 11.20 -34.22 0.51
CA THR A 108 12.58 -34.40 0.02
C THR A 108 13.25 -33.07 -0.33
N THR A 109 12.51 -31.95 -0.27
CA THR A 109 13.01 -30.60 -0.55
C THR A 109 12.80 -29.67 0.64
N ALA A 110 13.75 -28.77 0.89
CA ALA A 110 13.73 -27.86 2.05
C ALA A 110 12.63 -26.78 1.99
N ASN A 111 12.07 -26.49 0.80
CA ASN A 111 11.32 -25.26 0.54
C ASN A 111 9.83 -25.25 0.92
N ASN A 112 9.24 -26.36 1.40
CA ASN A 112 7.77 -26.47 1.46
C ASN A 112 7.14 -26.53 2.86
N LYS A 113 7.76 -25.90 3.86
CA LYS A 113 7.30 -25.97 5.27
C LYS A 113 6.44 -24.79 5.74
N GLY A 114 6.42 -23.71 4.95
CA GLY A 114 5.63 -22.51 5.23
C GLY A 114 4.13 -22.79 5.20
N MET A 115 3.36 -21.96 5.89
CA MET A 115 1.91 -22.01 5.82
C MET A 115 1.40 -21.74 4.40
N MET A 116 0.25 -22.32 4.08
CA MET A 116 -0.52 -22.07 2.87
C MET A 116 -1.89 -21.49 3.22
N ALA A 117 -2.41 -20.67 2.32
CA ALA A 117 -3.75 -20.11 2.42
C ALA A 117 -4.48 -20.33 1.10
N SER A 118 -5.65 -20.96 1.16
CA SER A 118 -6.64 -20.94 0.09
C SER A 118 -7.69 -19.91 0.46
N VAL A 119 -7.99 -19.01 -0.46
CA VAL A 119 -9.03 -18.01 -0.33
C VAL A 119 -9.98 -18.16 -1.50
N ARG A 120 -11.28 -18.25 -1.21
CA ARG A 120 -12.34 -18.29 -2.21
C ARG A 120 -13.22 -17.06 -2.09
N LEU A 121 -13.18 -16.18 -3.09
CA LEU A 121 -14.09 -15.06 -3.22
C LEU A 121 -15.46 -15.56 -3.72
N LYS A 122 -16.53 -15.19 -3.02
CA LYS A 122 -17.90 -15.56 -3.33
C LYS A 122 -18.81 -14.34 -3.44
N ALA A 123 -19.65 -14.32 -4.47
CA ALA A 123 -20.81 -13.44 -4.48
C ALA A 123 -21.92 -14.05 -3.61
N GLN A 124 -22.55 -13.23 -2.78
CA GLN A 124 -23.58 -13.67 -1.83
C GLN A 124 -24.94 -13.90 -2.50
N ASP A 125 -25.09 -13.51 -3.76
CA ASP A 125 -26.29 -13.71 -4.57
C ASP A 125 -26.32 -15.07 -5.29
N GLY A 126 -25.34 -15.94 -5.03
CA GLY A 126 -25.23 -17.27 -5.64
C GLY A 126 -24.83 -17.27 -7.12
N LYS A 127 -24.59 -16.10 -7.72
CA LYS A 127 -24.14 -15.98 -9.11
C LYS A 127 -22.60 -16.00 -9.18
N PRO A 128 -22.03 -16.24 -10.37
CA PRO A 128 -20.59 -16.11 -10.55
C PRO A 128 -20.07 -14.73 -10.11
N VAL A 129 -18.83 -14.72 -9.60
CA VAL A 129 -18.10 -13.50 -9.27
C VAL A 129 -17.94 -12.67 -10.54
N ALA A 130 -18.10 -11.35 -10.44
CA ALA A 130 -17.94 -10.46 -11.58
C ALA A 130 -16.49 -10.52 -12.09
N SER A 131 -16.30 -10.67 -13.40
CA SER A 131 -14.96 -10.77 -14.03
C SER A 131 -14.11 -9.51 -13.90
N THR A 132 -14.72 -8.37 -13.57
CA THR A 132 -14.02 -7.11 -13.31
C THR A 132 -13.36 -7.06 -11.93
N LEU A 133 -13.68 -8.03 -11.05
CA LEU A 133 -13.10 -8.12 -9.72
C LEU A 133 -11.84 -8.99 -9.72
N THR A 134 -10.79 -8.46 -9.15
CA THR A 134 -9.55 -9.21 -8.89
C THR A 134 -9.22 -9.19 -7.41
N VAL A 135 -8.54 -10.24 -6.94
CA VAL A 135 -7.93 -10.29 -5.61
C VAL A 135 -6.43 -10.36 -5.79
N ASP A 136 -5.69 -9.41 -5.23
CA ASP A 136 -4.24 -9.30 -5.53
C ASP A 136 -3.33 -9.30 -4.31
N LYS A 137 -3.88 -9.11 -3.11
CA LYS A 137 -3.14 -9.15 -1.84
C LYS A 137 -3.89 -9.92 -0.77
N LEU A 138 -3.11 -10.52 0.12
CA LEU A 138 -3.54 -11.21 1.33
C LEU A 138 -2.72 -10.73 2.52
N TRP A 139 -3.39 -10.54 3.64
CA TRP A 139 -2.79 -10.33 4.95
C TRP A 139 -3.30 -11.35 5.96
N LEU A 140 -2.43 -11.77 6.85
CA LEU A 140 -2.81 -12.42 8.09
C LEU A 140 -2.53 -11.52 9.28
N ILE A 141 -3.50 -11.45 10.17
CA ILE A 141 -3.48 -10.55 11.31
C ILE A 141 -3.72 -11.37 12.57
N LYS A 142 -2.87 -11.20 13.58
CA LYS A 142 -3.10 -11.79 14.91
C LYS A 142 -4.25 -11.07 15.63
N SER A 143 -4.76 -11.66 16.70
CA SER A 143 -5.78 -11.05 17.57
C SER A 143 -5.34 -9.73 18.21
N ASN A 144 -4.04 -9.53 18.49
CA ASN A 144 -3.47 -8.25 18.93
C ASN A 144 -3.41 -7.19 17.80
N GLY A 145 -3.76 -7.60 16.58
CA GLY A 145 -3.79 -6.77 15.39
C GLY A 145 -2.42 -6.55 14.73
N GLU A 146 -1.40 -7.32 15.09
CA GLU A 146 -0.12 -7.35 14.37
C GLU A 146 -0.32 -8.06 13.02
N THR A 147 0.10 -7.40 11.93
CA THR A 147 0.21 -8.04 10.60
C THR A 147 1.42 -8.95 10.59
N ILE A 148 1.21 -10.24 10.37
CA ILE A 148 2.27 -11.25 10.47
C ILE A 148 2.63 -11.88 9.13
N TRP A 149 1.81 -11.67 8.11
CA TRP A 149 2.10 -12.07 6.76
C TRP A 149 1.39 -11.15 5.79
N GLU A 150 2.13 -10.58 4.85
CA GLU A 150 1.60 -9.90 3.67
C GLU A 150 2.15 -10.61 2.43
N THR A 151 1.27 -10.94 1.48
CA THR A 151 1.68 -11.66 0.27
C THR A 151 0.75 -11.42 -0.91
N THR A 152 1.17 -11.92 -2.08
CA THR A 152 0.37 -12.08 -3.29
C THR A 152 0.08 -13.56 -3.52
N PHE A 153 -0.90 -13.86 -4.37
CA PHE A 153 -1.22 -15.26 -4.73
C PHE A 153 -0.19 -15.80 -5.73
N SER A 154 0.21 -17.06 -5.56
CA SER A 154 1.29 -17.70 -6.32
C SER A 154 0.80 -18.51 -7.53
N GLU A 155 -0.50 -18.78 -7.60
CA GLU A 155 -1.11 -19.61 -8.64
C GLU A 155 -2.16 -18.83 -9.42
N GLN A 156 -2.45 -19.27 -10.65
CA GLN A 156 -3.59 -18.75 -11.40
C GLN A 156 -4.89 -19.03 -10.64
N PRO A 157 -5.81 -18.05 -10.56
CA PRO A 157 -7.09 -18.25 -9.90
C PRO A 157 -7.90 -19.39 -10.55
N ARG A 158 -8.48 -20.26 -9.73
CA ARG A 158 -9.43 -21.29 -10.18
C ARG A 158 -10.83 -20.70 -10.15
N ILE A 159 -11.41 -20.52 -11.33
CA ILE A 159 -12.74 -19.91 -11.49
C ILE A 159 -13.79 -21.01 -11.61
N SER A 160 -14.87 -20.89 -10.85
CA SER A 160 -16.01 -21.79 -10.90
C SER A 160 -17.33 -21.05 -10.63
N ASN A 161 -18.46 -21.73 -10.81
CA ASN A 161 -19.76 -21.21 -10.40
C ASN A 161 -19.86 -20.92 -8.90
N PHE A 162 -19.00 -21.54 -8.08
CA PHE A 162 -18.98 -21.41 -6.63
C PHE A 162 -18.04 -20.32 -6.11
N GLY A 163 -17.36 -19.60 -7.02
CA GLY A 163 -16.44 -18.53 -6.68
C GLY A 163 -15.10 -18.62 -7.40
N VAL A 164 -14.23 -17.67 -7.06
CA VAL A 164 -12.83 -17.61 -7.55
C VAL A 164 -11.92 -18.02 -6.39
N GLU A 165 -11.18 -19.10 -6.56
CA GLU A 165 -10.24 -19.62 -5.55
C GLU A 165 -8.80 -19.27 -5.91
N MET A 166 -8.05 -18.78 -4.94
CA MET A 166 -6.64 -18.39 -5.08
C MET A 166 -5.82 -18.97 -3.94
N VAL A 167 -4.58 -19.32 -4.23
CA VAL A 167 -3.67 -19.95 -3.26
C VAL A 167 -2.44 -19.07 -3.06
N ALA A 168 -2.11 -18.83 -1.80
CA ALA A 168 -0.85 -18.23 -1.36
C ALA A 168 -0.01 -19.26 -0.61
N ARG A 169 1.31 -19.25 -0.86
CA ARG A 169 2.29 -20.20 -0.33
C ARG A 169 3.48 -19.48 0.28
N GLY A 170 4.28 -20.20 1.06
CA GLY A 170 5.49 -19.65 1.68
C GLY A 170 5.20 -18.74 2.86
N GLY A 171 4.07 -18.93 3.54
CA GLY A 171 3.72 -18.17 4.72
C GLY A 171 4.55 -18.54 5.96
N PRO A 172 4.42 -17.78 7.05
CA PRO A 172 5.20 -17.97 8.26
C PRO A 172 4.97 -19.36 8.87
N LEU A 173 5.95 -19.81 9.66
CA LEU A 173 5.92 -21.10 10.37
C LEU A 173 5.11 -21.01 11.67
N LEU A 174 3.84 -20.61 11.56
CA LEU A 174 2.96 -20.54 12.72
C LEU A 174 2.59 -21.93 13.21
N GLU A 175 2.29 -22.05 14.51
CA GLU A 175 1.79 -23.30 15.06
C GLU A 175 0.38 -23.58 14.55
N ALA A 176 0.14 -24.82 14.15
CA ALA A 176 -1.20 -25.22 13.80
C ALA A 176 -2.10 -25.23 15.03
N GLY A 177 -3.36 -24.86 14.85
CA GLY A 177 -4.29 -24.55 15.92
C GLY A 177 -4.30 -23.06 16.30
N SER A 178 -3.28 -22.28 15.92
CA SER A 178 -3.31 -20.82 16.07
C SER A 178 -4.48 -20.22 15.27
N VAL A 179 -4.98 -19.07 15.75
CA VAL A 179 -6.11 -18.36 15.16
C VAL A 179 -5.65 -16.99 14.67
N VAL A 180 -6.04 -16.64 13.44
CA VAL A 180 -5.70 -15.36 12.79
C VAL A 180 -6.89 -14.84 12.01
N ASP A 181 -6.95 -13.55 11.75
CA ASP A 181 -7.85 -12.98 10.76
C ASP A 181 -7.17 -13.02 9.39
N VAL A 182 -7.94 -13.37 8.35
CA VAL A 182 -7.50 -13.29 6.95
C VAL A 182 -8.14 -12.07 6.32
N VAL A 183 -7.34 -11.18 5.76
CA VAL A 183 -7.85 -10.02 5.00
C VAL A 183 -7.33 -10.09 3.59
N VAL A 184 -8.19 -9.79 2.60
CA VAL A 184 -7.76 -9.67 1.21
C VAL A 184 -8.14 -8.34 0.61
N ARG A 185 -7.37 -7.94 -0.40
CA ARG A 185 -7.66 -6.76 -1.21
C ARG A 185 -8.38 -7.15 -2.49
N LEU A 186 -9.54 -6.55 -2.68
CA LEU A 186 -10.32 -6.62 -3.92
C LEU A 186 -10.08 -5.36 -4.75
N GLN A 187 -9.99 -5.51 -6.06
CA GLN A 187 -9.92 -4.38 -7.00
C GLN A 187 -11.09 -4.44 -7.98
N ASN A 188 -11.67 -3.28 -8.27
CA ASN A 188 -12.65 -3.07 -9.33
C ASN A 188 -12.26 -1.80 -10.10
N GLY A 189 -11.51 -1.95 -11.20
CA GLY A 189 -10.84 -0.84 -11.86
C GLY A 189 -9.90 -0.12 -10.89
N ASN A 190 -10.07 1.20 -10.72
CA ASN A 190 -9.23 2.03 -9.83
C ASN A 190 -9.70 2.04 -8.36
N LYS A 191 -10.79 1.32 -8.03
CA LYS A 191 -11.30 1.23 -6.67
C LYS A 191 -10.79 -0.02 -5.98
N THR A 192 -10.43 0.17 -4.72
CA THR A 192 -9.90 -0.88 -3.84
C THR A 192 -10.84 -1.10 -2.68
N TYR A 193 -11.03 -2.36 -2.30
CA TYR A 193 -11.83 -2.76 -1.15
C TYR A 193 -11.07 -3.79 -0.31
N LEU A 194 -11.39 -3.87 0.97
CA LEU A 194 -10.91 -4.92 1.87
C LEU A 194 -12.08 -5.80 2.28
N VAL A 195 -11.82 -7.10 2.39
CA VAL A 195 -12.75 -8.08 2.97
C VAL A 195 -11.98 -8.96 3.94
N ARG A 196 -12.58 -9.21 5.10
CA ARG A 196 -12.02 -10.03 6.17
C ARG A 196 -12.79 -11.34 6.35
N SER A 197 -12.06 -12.38 6.73
CA SER A 197 -12.59 -13.60 7.32
C SER A 197 -11.95 -13.75 8.71
N PRO A 198 -12.70 -13.45 9.79
CA PRO A 198 -12.13 -13.40 11.13
C PRO A 198 -11.97 -14.80 11.73
N ASN A 199 -11.10 -14.92 12.75
CA ASN A 199 -10.97 -16.10 13.60
C ASN A 199 -10.68 -17.43 12.85
N GLN A 200 -9.80 -17.39 11.86
CA GLN A 200 -9.43 -18.54 11.05
C GLN A 200 -8.37 -19.39 11.76
N LYS A 201 -8.75 -20.64 12.04
CA LYS A 201 -7.85 -21.63 12.64
C LYS A 201 -6.93 -22.24 11.59
N ILE A 202 -5.63 -22.24 11.87
CA ILE A 202 -4.62 -22.89 11.03
C ILE A 202 -4.69 -24.41 11.22
N GLN A 203 -4.93 -25.13 10.13
CA GLN A 203 -5.08 -26.59 10.14
C GLN A 203 -3.74 -27.31 9.96
N ARG A 204 -3.72 -28.60 10.31
CA ARG A 204 -2.62 -29.53 10.01
C ARG A 204 -3.05 -30.42 8.87
N THR A 205 -2.18 -30.62 7.90
CA THR A 205 -2.29 -31.71 6.92
C THR A 205 -1.09 -32.63 7.08
N TYR A 206 -1.35 -33.94 6.98
CA TYR A 206 -0.37 -35.02 7.14
C TYR A 206 -0.32 -35.89 5.91
#